data_AF-A0A382GDJ4-F1
#
_entry.id   AF-A0A382GDJ4-F1
#
_cell.length_a   1.000
_cell.length_b   1.000
_cell.length_c   1.000
_cell.angle_alpha   90.00
_cell.angle_beta   90.00
_cell.angle_gamma   90.00
#
_symmetry.space_group_name_H-M   'P 1'
#
loop_
_entity.id
_entity.type
_entity.pdbx_description
1 polymer ?
#
loop_
_entity_poly.entity_id
_entity_poly.type
_entity_poly.pdbx_seq_one_letter_code
_entity_poly.pdbx_strand_id
1 'polypeptide(L)'
;MYYSLGANLTFAIHFAFIVFVIFGALILFVSKKIAFIHIPSVIYGAYIELSHSICPLTYLENWFLKQADLKSYSSTFIEHYLIPIVYPDNLTAELQFYLGFLLILTNIVIYVLAIKFFKQN
;
A
#
# COMPACT_ATOMS: atom_id res chain seq x y z
N MET A 1 13.96 -21.95 8.09
CA MET A 1 12.48 -22.00 8.15
C MET A 1 11.86 -20.76 8.80
N TYR A 2 12.20 -20.41 10.05
CA TYR A 2 11.57 -19.27 10.75
C TYR A 2 11.74 -17.91 10.05
N TYR A 3 12.94 -17.60 9.54
CA TYR A 3 13.18 -16.34 8.83
C TYR A 3 12.43 -16.24 7.49
N SER A 4 12.30 -17.36 6.76
CA SER A 4 11.46 -17.41 5.55
C SER A 4 9.98 -17.19 5.86
N LEU A 5 9.47 -17.73 6.99
CA LEU A 5 8.12 -17.42 7.46
C LEU A 5 7.97 -15.93 7.78
N GLY A 6 8.97 -15.31 8.43
CA GLY A 6 9.00 -13.86 8.70
C GLY A 6 8.95 -13.01 7.43
N ALA A 7 9.69 -13.38 6.39
CA ALA A 7 9.62 -12.72 5.08
C ALA A 7 8.22 -12.83 4.48
N ASN A 8 7.63 -14.03 4.45
CA ASN A 8 6.28 -14.26 3.92
C ASN A 8 5.20 -13.49 4.70
N LEU A 9 5.31 -13.42 6.02
CA LEU A 9 4.40 -12.63 6.86
C LEU A 9 4.54 -11.13 6.60
N THR A 10 5.77 -10.64 6.45
CA THR A 10 6.03 -9.22 6.16
C THR A 10 5.47 -8.86 4.79
N PHE A 11 5.68 -9.71 3.78
CA PHE A 11 5.06 -9.60 2.47
C PHE A 11 3.52 -9.54 2.57
N ALA A 12 2.91 -10.47 3.31
CA ALA A 12 1.46 -10.53 3.45
C ALA A 12 0.88 -9.30 4.15
N ILE A 13 1.56 -8.82 5.21
CA ILE A 13 1.17 -7.59 5.93
C ILE A 13 1.32 -6.38 5.02
N HIS A 14 2.41 -6.29 4.24
CA HIS A 14 2.63 -5.18 3.32
C HIS A 14 1.56 -5.17 2.22
N PHE A 15 1.27 -6.34 1.64
CA PHE A 15 0.20 -6.48 0.65
C PHE A 15 -1.17 -6.11 1.23
N ALA A 16 -1.49 -6.58 2.43
CA ALA A 16 -2.72 -6.22 3.13
C ALA A 16 -2.80 -4.71 3.42
N PHE A 17 -1.67 -4.07 3.75
CA PHE A 17 -1.60 -2.62 3.92
C PHE A 17 -1.93 -1.88 2.61
N ILE A 18 -1.38 -2.30 1.47
CA ILE A 18 -1.70 -1.72 0.16
C ILE A 18 -3.20 -1.87 -0.15
N VAL A 19 -3.75 -3.08 0.02
CA VAL A 19 -5.19 -3.34 -0.17
C VAL A 19 -6.03 -2.45 0.74
N PHE A 20 -5.62 -2.30 2.01
CA PHE A 20 -6.30 -1.42 2.96
C PHE A 20 -6.24 0.04 2.52
N VAL A 21 -5.10 0.53 2.03
CA VAL A 21 -4.95 1.91 1.54
C VAL A 21 -5.82 2.19 0.30
N ILE A 22 -5.99 1.22 -0.59
CA ILE A 22 -6.80 1.39 -1.81
C ILE A 22 -8.30 1.32 -1.48
N PHE A 23 -8.73 0.35 -0.67
CA PHE A 23 -10.15 0.00 -0.52
C PHE A 23 -10.74 0.32 0.86
N GLY A 24 -9.93 0.65 1.85
CA GLY A 24 -10.39 0.80 3.23
C GLY A 24 -11.35 1.97 3.44
N ALA A 25 -11.39 2.94 2.52
CA ALA A 25 -12.40 3.99 2.50
C ALA A 25 -13.83 3.44 2.38
N LEU A 26 -14.02 2.28 1.73
CA LEU A 26 -15.33 1.63 1.64
C LEU A 26 -15.81 1.10 3.00
N ILE A 27 -14.89 0.76 3.90
CA ILE A 27 -15.24 0.23 5.22
C ILE A 27 -15.82 1.35 6.12
N LEU A 28 -15.63 2.63 5.75
CA LEU A 28 -16.25 3.74 6.46
C LEU A 28 -17.77 3.65 6.45
N PHE A 29 -18.40 3.12 5.40
CA PHE A 29 -19.86 2.97 5.35
C PHE A 29 -20.40 2.04 6.46
N VAL A 30 -19.57 1.13 6.98
CA VAL A 30 -19.90 0.25 8.10
C VAL A 30 -19.52 0.90 9.44
N SER A 31 -18.37 1.58 9.51
CA SER A 31 -17.89 2.20 10.75
C SER A 31 -17.06 3.45 10.49
N LYS A 32 -17.57 4.61 10.94
CA LYS A 32 -16.86 5.91 10.91
C LYS A 32 -15.50 5.86 11.63
N LYS A 33 -15.38 5.01 12.65
CA LYS A 33 -14.16 4.92 13.49
C LYS A 33 -12.94 4.50 12.68
N ILE A 34 -13.14 3.78 11.58
CA ILE A 34 -12.04 3.32 10.70
C ILE A 34 -11.37 4.50 10.00
N ALA A 35 -12.04 5.65 9.86
CA ALA A 35 -11.43 6.85 9.29
C ALA A 35 -10.14 7.27 10.05
N PHE A 36 -10.09 7.08 11.37
CA PHE A 36 -8.91 7.43 12.19
C PHE A 36 -7.65 6.64 11.82
N ILE A 37 -7.80 5.39 11.37
CA ILE A 37 -6.66 4.57 10.93
C ILE A 37 -6.45 4.66 9.42
N HIS A 38 -7.53 4.82 8.65
CA HIS A 38 -7.47 4.82 7.20
C HIS A 38 -6.87 6.12 6.65
N ILE A 39 -7.25 7.28 7.19
CA ILE A 39 -6.73 8.58 6.72
C ILE A 39 -5.20 8.65 6.83
N PRO A 40 -4.57 8.35 8.00
CA PRO A 40 -3.11 8.31 8.08
C PRO A 40 -2.48 7.29 7.13
N SER A 41 -3.13 6.14 6.93
CA SER A 41 -2.65 5.09 6.03
C SER A 41 -2.61 5.56 4.58
N VAL A 42 -3.66 6.24 4.10
CA VAL A 42 -3.70 6.81 2.74
C VAL A 42 -2.67 7.92 2.57
N ILE A 43 -2.53 8.81 3.55
CA ILE A 43 -1.51 9.88 3.52
C ILE A 43 -0.12 9.26 3.40
N TYR A 44 0.16 8.25 4.23
CA TYR A 44 1.45 7.57 4.22
C TYR A 44 1.69 6.81 2.91
N GLY A 45 0.72 6.03 2.43
CA GLY A 45 0.82 5.31 1.17
C GLY A 45 1.02 6.23 -0.02
N ALA A 46 0.27 7.35 -0.08
CA ALA A 46 0.44 8.36 -1.11
C ALA A 46 1.81 9.06 -1.04
N TYR A 47 2.31 9.37 0.16
CA TYR A 47 3.64 9.93 0.33
C TYR A 47 4.72 8.98 -0.18
N ILE A 48 4.66 7.70 0.21
CA ILE A 48 5.62 6.67 -0.22
C ILE A 48 5.58 6.52 -1.74
N GLU A 49 4.39 6.44 -2.33
CA GLU A 49 4.21 6.32 -3.78
C GLU A 49 4.76 7.55 -4.51
N LEU A 50 4.41 8.77 -4.11
CA LEU A 50 4.79 9.99 -4.81
C LEU A 50 6.26 10.40 -4.60
N SER A 51 6.88 9.98 -3.49
CA SER A 51 8.28 10.31 -3.19
C SER A 51 9.29 9.28 -3.70
N HIS A 52 8.83 8.19 -4.32
CA HIS A 52 9.65 7.02 -4.65
C HIS A 52 10.42 6.44 -3.44
N SER A 53 9.93 6.70 -2.23
CA SER A 53 10.56 6.20 -1.02
C SER A 53 10.28 4.71 -0.83
N ILE A 54 11.20 4.00 -0.18
CA ILE A 54 11.00 2.60 0.19
C ILE A 54 10.23 2.52 1.51
N CYS A 55 9.14 1.76 1.53
CA CYS A 55 8.37 1.48 2.74
C CYS A 55 9.23 0.70 3.76
N PRO A 56 9.20 1.04 5.07
CA PRO A 56 9.94 0.34 6.11
C PRO A 56 9.68 -1.17 6.18
N LEU A 57 8.49 -1.61 5.77
CA LEU A 57 8.15 -3.04 5.69
C LEU A 57 9.04 -3.78 4.68
N THR A 58 9.46 -3.12 3.59
CA THR A 58 10.42 -3.69 2.63
C THR A 58 11.79 -3.92 3.26
N TYR A 59 12.26 -3.02 4.14
CA TYR A 59 13.51 -3.24 4.88
C TYR A 59 13.40 -4.43 5.83
N LEU A 60 12.26 -4.57 6.50
CA LEU A 60 12.00 -5.70 7.39
C LEU A 60 11.94 -7.03 6.62
N GLU A 61 11.27 -7.05 5.47
CA GLU A 61 11.21 -8.22 4.58
C GLU A 61 12.60 -8.60 4.10
N ASN A 62 13.38 -7.63 3.59
CA ASN A 62 14.75 -7.84 3.15
C ASN A 62 15.67 -8.33 4.27
N TRP A 63 15.45 -7.89 5.51
CA TRP A 63 16.18 -8.39 6.66
C TRP A 63 15.88 -9.89 6.87
N PHE A 64 14.60 -10.29 6.86
CA PHE A 64 14.20 -11.69 6.95
C PHE A 64 14.73 -12.55 5.79
N LEU A 65 14.68 -12.03 4.55
CA LEU A 65 15.24 -12.71 3.37
C LEU A 65 16.74 -12.98 3.54
N LYS A 66 17.50 -11.96 3.97
CA LYS A 66 18.94 -12.11 4.23
C LYS A 66 19.24 -13.14 5.32
N GLN A 67 18.48 -13.15 6.41
CA GLN A 67 18.63 -14.15 7.48
C GLN A 67 18.24 -15.58 7.03
N ALA A 68 17.50 -15.69 5.93
CA ALA A 68 17.12 -16.96 5.33
C ALA A 68 18.06 -17.39 4.17
N ASP A 69 19.17 -16.68 3.94
CA ASP A 69 20.06 -16.84 2.79
C ASP A 69 19.33 -16.72 1.43
N LEU A 70 18.24 -15.95 1.40
CA LEU A 70 17.46 -15.66 0.20
C LEU A 70 17.88 -14.32 -0.41
N LYS A 71 17.63 -14.18 -1.72
CA LYS A 71 17.96 -12.96 -2.46
C LYS A 71 17.05 -11.81 -2.02
N SER A 72 17.65 -10.77 -1.42
CA SER A 72 16.98 -9.49 -1.16
C SER A 72 16.90 -8.63 -2.43
N TYR A 73 16.06 -7.60 -2.41
CA TYR A 73 15.87 -6.66 -3.52
C TYR A 73 16.00 -5.20 -3.06
N SER A 74 16.32 -4.28 -3.98
CA SER A 74 16.55 -2.85 -3.69
C SER A 74 15.44 -1.93 -4.18
N SER A 75 14.53 -2.43 -5.01
CA SER A 75 13.37 -1.70 -5.54
C SER A 75 12.26 -1.54 -4.50
N THR A 76 11.24 -0.76 -4.82
CA THR A 76 10.03 -0.70 -3.98
C THR A 76 9.27 -2.03 -4.02
N PHE A 77 8.36 -2.26 -3.06
CA PHE A 77 7.53 -3.48 -3.04
C PHE A 77 6.65 -3.60 -4.29
N ILE A 78 6.03 -2.48 -4.71
CA ILE A 78 5.18 -2.43 -5.90
C ILE A 78 6.00 -2.74 -7.16
N GLU A 79 7.17 -2.10 -7.28
CA GLU A 79 8.10 -2.34 -8.39
C GLU A 79 8.61 -3.79 -8.43
N HIS A 80 8.86 -4.41 -7.28
CA HIS A 80 9.37 -5.78 -7.23
C HIS A 80 8.29 -6.84 -7.51
N TYR A 81 7.12 -6.70 -6.89
CA TYR A 81 6.09 -7.76 -6.88
C TYR A 81 4.91 -7.50 -7.81
N LEU A 82 4.44 -6.26 -7.93
CA LEU A 82 3.20 -5.94 -8.63
C LEU A 82 3.45 -5.59 -10.09
N ILE A 83 4.46 -4.76 -10.35
CA ILE A 83 4.73 -4.23 -11.69
C ILE A 83 5.09 -5.32 -12.70
N PRO A 84 5.99 -6.28 -12.43
CA PRO A 84 6.31 -7.32 -13.41
C PRO A 84 5.10 -8.18 -13.82
N ILE A 85 4.05 -8.22 -13.01
CA ILE A 85 2.80 -8.95 -13.28
C ILE A 85 1.84 -8.12 -14.14
N VAL A 86 1.71 -6.83 -13.84
CA VAL A 86 0.70 -5.95 -14.45
C VAL A 86 1.25 -5.20 -15.67
N TYR A 87 2.51 -4.74 -15.61
CA TYR A 87 3.20 -3.96 -16.63
C TYR A 87 4.65 -4.45 -16.77
N PRO A 88 4.94 -5.38 -17.70
CA PRO A 88 6.28 -5.96 -17.84
C PRO A 88 7.38 -4.94 -18.23
N ASP A 89 7.00 -3.72 -18.66
CA ASP A 89 7.91 -2.67 -19.16
C ASP A 89 8.53 -1.76 -18.06
N ASN A 90 8.54 -2.19 -16.79
CA ASN A 90 9.03 -1.46 -15.60
C ASN A 90 8.16 -0.26 -15.14
N LEU A 91 8.36 0.16 -13.88
CA LEU A 91 7.66 1.29 -13.27
C LEU A 91 8.28 2.61 -13.73
N THR A 92 7.55 3.39 -14.51
CA THR A 92 7.99 4.74 -14.92
C THR A 92 7.56 5.79 -13.88
N ALA A 93 8.28 6.90 -13.80
CA ALA A 93 7.92 8.01 -12.92
C ALA A 93 6.52 8.57 -13.22
N GLU A 94 6.14 8.60 -14.50
CA GLU A 94 4.79 8.99 -14.93
C GLU A 94 3.74 8.02 -14.38
N LEU A 95 3.96 6.71 -14.51
CA LEU A 95 3.02 5.71 -14.02
C LEU A 95 2.86 5.80 -12.50
N GLN A 96 3.95 5.97 -11.77
CA GLN A 96 3.95 6.13 -10.31
C GLN A 96 3.17 7.39 -9.88
N PHE A 97 3.34 8.50 -10.60
CA PHE A 97 2.54 9.70 -10.39
C PHE A 97 1.04 9.44 -10.65
N TYR A 98 0.70 8.75 -11.75
CA TYR A 98 -0.68 8.38 -12.05
C TYR A 98 -1.29 7.47 -10.99
N LEU A 99 -0.54 6.47 -10.48
CA LEU A 99 -0.97 5.58 -9.42
C LEU A 99 -1.24 6.36 -8.12
N GLY A 100 -0.31 7.22 -7.70
CA GLY A 100 -0.48 8.07 -6.52
C GLY A 100 -1.67 9.03 -6.66
N PHE A 101 -1.82 9.67 -7.83
CA PHE A 101 -2.94 10.57 -8.11
C PHE A 101 -4.28 9.82 -8.09
N LEU A 102 -4.38 8.67 -8.75
CA LEU A 102 -5.59 7.85 -8.80
C LEU A 102 -5.98 7.36 -7.40
N LEU A 103 -4.99 6.93 -6.60
CA LEU A 103 -5.19 6.53 -5.21
C LEU A 103 -5.82 7.65 -4.38
N ILE A 104 -5.24 8.86 -4.45
CA ILE A 104 -5.75 10.03 -3.71
C ILE A 104 -7.15 10.39 -4.18
N LEU A 105 -7.35 10.54 -5.49
CA LEU A 105 -8.62 10.97 -6.08
C LEU A 105 -9.75 10.01 -5.72
N THR A 106 -9.53 8.71 -5.87
CA THR A 106 -10.52 7.67 -5.57
C THR A 106 -10.92 7.71 -4.10
N ASN A 107 -9.94 7.82 -3.20
CA ASN A 107 -10.21 7.90 -1.76
C ASN A 107 -10.96 9.17 -1.36
N ILE A 108 -10.62 10.33 -1.93
CA ILE A 108 -11.35 11.58 -1.69
C ILE A 108 -12.82 11.45 -2.10
N VAL A 109 -13.10 10.87 -3.27
CA VAL A 109 -14.47 10.65 -3.74
C VAL A 109 -15.23 9.76 -2.76
N ILE A 110 -14.65 8.65 -2.33
CA ILE A 110 -15.29 7.72 -1.39
C ILE A 110 -15.53 8.40 -0.04
N TYR A 111 -14.56 9.17 0.48
CA TYR A 111 -14.74 9.92 1.73
C TYR A 111 -15.91 10.91 1.66
N VAL A 112 -16.00 11.68 0.57
CA VAL A 112 -17.12 12.62 0.37
C VAL A 112 -18.46 11.88 0.34
N LEU A 113 -18.53 10.74 -0.34
CA LEU A 113 -19.74 9.91 -0.38
C LEU A 113 -20.09 9.34 1.00
N ALA A 114 -19.11 8.82 1.74
CA ALA A 114 -19.32 8.30 3.10
C ALA A 114 -19.81 9.40 4.06
N ILE A 115 -19.22 10.60 3.99
CA ILE A 115 -19.67 11.75 4.81
C ILE A 115 -21.10 12.14 4.46
N LYS A 116 -21.46 12.16 3.17
CA LYS A 116 -22.85 12.44 2.73
C LYS A 116 -23.82 11.38 3.24
N PHE A 117 -23.49 10.10 3.12
CA PHE A 117 -24.30 8.98 3.63
C PHE A 117 -24.59 9.13 5.12
N PHE A 118 -23.58 9.50 5.90
CA PHE A 118 -23.71 9.69 7.35
C PHE A 118 -24.39 10.97 7.81
N LYS A 119 -24.63 11.93 6.91
CA LYS A 119 -25.48 13.10 7.19
C LYS A 119 -26.95 12.82 6.88
N GLN A 120 -27.24 11.81 6.05
CA GLN A 120 -28.59 11.46 5.64
C GLN A 120 -29.26 10.44 6.58
N ASN A 121 -28.47 9.65 7.29
CA ASN A 121 -28.91 8.71 8.35
C ASN A 121 -28.73 9.32 9.74
#